data_AF-W1YDV4-F1
#
_entry.id   AF-W1YDV4-F1
#
_cell.length_a   1.000
_cell.length_b   1.000
_cell.length_c   1.000
_cell.angle_alpha   90.00
_cell.angle_beta   90.00
_cell.angle_gamma   90.00
#
_symmetry.space_group_name_H-M   'P 1'
#
loop_
_entity.id
_entity.type
_entity.pdbx_description
1 polymer ?
#
loop_
_entity_poly.entity_id
_entity_poly.type
_entity_poly.pdbx_seq_one_letter_code
_entity_poly.pdbx_strand_id
1 'polypeptide(L)'
;SNEVGAISVKGLTPKGRHGNHGTRIAETPSGVLNCIGLENPGAEHFVKEILPDIKKYDVPLLANMSAGTIDEFTWMAETLSVDGIAGLEVNVSCPNVECEGMAFGVDP
;
A
#
# COMPACT_ATOMS: atom_id res chain seq x y z
N SER A 1 6.43 22.03 10.30
CA SER A 1 5.04 22.30 9.92
C SER A 1 4.29 20.99 10.03
N ASN A 2 3.37 20.86 11.00
CA ASN A 2 2.50 19.69 11.14
C ASN A 2 1.12 20.03 10.55
N GLU A 3 1.10 20.47 9.29
CA GLU A 3 -0.11 20.87 8.55
C GLU A 3 -0.95 19.67 8.08
N VAL A 4 -0.42 18.45 8.21
CA VAL A 4 -1.10 17.20 7.85
C VAL A 4 -1.33 16.35 9.10
N GLY A 5 -2.55 15.82 9.26
CA GLY A 5 -2.94 15.03 10.43
C GLY A 5 -2.41 13.59 10.43
N ALA A 6 -2.15 13.02 9.25
CA ALA A 6 -1.53 11.71 9.07
C ALA A 6 -1.07 11.56 7.61
N ILE A 7 -0.20 10.57 7.35
CA ILE A 7 0.23 10.17 6.00
C ILE A 7 -0.10 8.69 5.82
N SER A 8 -0.92 8.35 4.82
CA SER A 8 -0.95 6.99 4.30
C SER A 8 0.16 6.81 3.27
N VAL A 9 1.08 5.87 3.54
CA VAL A 9 2.19 5.61 2.62
C VAL A 9 1.71 4.85 1.38
N LYS A 10 2.57 4.81 0.35
CA LYS A 10 2.30 4.04 -0.88
C LYS A 10 1.91 2.60 -0.54
N GLY A 11 0.88 2.08 -1.22
CA GLY A 11 0.46 0.68 -1.07
C GLY A 11 1.60 -0.31 -1.26
N LEU A 12 1.91 -1.03 -0.17
CA LEU A 12 2.95 -2.02 -0.07
C LEU A 12 2.40 -3.40 -0.42
N THR A 13 3.26 -4.24 -0.97
CA THR A 13 2.98 -5.66 -1.21
C THR A 13 4.04 -6.54 -0.55
N PRO A 14 3.82 -7.87 -0.41
CA PRO A 14 4.79 -8.73 0.26
C PRO A 14 6.19 -8.66 -0.35
N LYS A 15 6.25 -8.65 -1.67
CA LYS A 15 7.47 -8.45 -2.47
C LYS A 15 7.38 -7.16 -3.27
N GLY A 16 8.51 -6.60 -3.64
CA GLY A 16 8.56 -5.44 -4.52
C GLY A 16 7.91 -5.70 -5.88
N ARG A 17 7.32 -4.66 -6.45
CA ARG A 17 6.65 -4.67 -7.77
C ARG A 17 7.14 -3.49 -8.59
N HIS A 18 7.37 -3.73 -9.88
CA HIS A 18 7.74 -2.69 -10.86
C HIS A 18 6.54 -1.95 -11.45
N GLY A 19 5.30 -2.28 -11.05
CA GLY A 19 4.10 -1.69 -11.63
C GLY A 19 3.81 -2.14 -13.07
N ASN A 20 2.80 -1.51 -13.68
CA ASN A 20 2.36 -1.83 -15.05
C ASN A 20 3.30 -1.23 -16.11
N HIS A 21 3.34 -1.74 -17.34
CA HIS A 21 4.13 -1.10 -18.40
C HIS A 21 3.40 0.08 -19.06
N GLY A 22 4.13 0.93 -19.78
CA GLY A 22 3.56 1.97 -20.65
C GLY A 22 3.05 3.22 -19.91
N THR A 23 2.07 3.89 -20.51
CA THR A 23 1.45 5.10 -19.95
C THR A 23 0.58 4.74 -18.75
N ARG A 24 0.97 5.20 -17.55
CA ARG A 24 0.29 4.87 -16.30
C ARG A 24 -0.66 5.94 -15.77
N ILE A 25 -0.66 7.12 -16.37
CA ILE A 25 -1.43 8.28 -15.94
C ILE A 25 -1.99 8.99 -17.19
N ALA A 26 -3.27 9.33 -17.18
CA ALA A 26 -3.92 10.14 -18.21
C ALA A 26 -4.90 11.12 -17.57
N GLU A 27 -4.84 12.39 -17.95
CA GLU A 27 -5.79 13.40 -17.50
C GLU A 27 -7.18 13.17 -18.10
N THR A 28 -8.21 13.52 -17.33
CA THR A 28 -9.61 13.54 -17.76
C THR A 28 -10.23 14.88 -17.39
N PRO A 29 -11.37 15.28 -17.98
CA PRO A 29 -12.12 16.43 -17.47
C PRO A 29 -12.34 16.29 -15.96
N SER A 30 -11.82 17.25 -15.20
CA SER A 30 -11.92 17.29 -13.73
C SER A 30 -11.31 16.08 -12.98
N GLY A 31 -10.33 15.37 -13.56
CA GLY A 31 -9.73 14.22 -12.88
C GLY A 31 -8.53 13.59 -13.58
N VAL A 32 -8.18 12.39 -13.12
CA VAL A 32 -7.07 11.61 -13.67
C VAL A 32 -7.39 10.11 -13.59
N LEU A 33 -7.03 9.37 -14.62
CA LEU A 33 -6.96 7.91 -14.62
C LEU A 33 -5.54 7.47 -14.28
N ASN A 34 -5.42 6.45 -13.43
CA ASN A 34 -4.12 5.84 -13.14
C ASN A 34 -4.18 4.31 -13.21
N CYS A 35 -3.10 3.71 -13.68
CA CYS A 35 -2.90 2.27 -13.68
C CYS A 35 -1.46 1.93 -13.24
N ILE A 36 -1.05 2.44 -12.07
CA ILE A 36 0.34 2.29 -11.59
C ILE A 36 0.75 0.82 -11.42
N GLY A 37 -0.18 -0.08 -11.07
CA GLY A 37 0.10 -1.50 -10.87
C GLY A 37 0.79 -1.83 -9.53
N LEU A 38 0.53 -1.01 -8.50
CA LEU A 38 1.11 -1.13 -7.16
C LEU A 38 2.65 -1.16 -7.18
N GLU A 39 3.31 -0.30 -7.96
CA GLU A 39 4.77 -0.15 -7.88
C GLU A 39 5.20 0.24 -6.46
N ASN A 40 6.05 -0.58 -5.85
CA ASN A 40 6.55 -0.42 -4.48
C ASN A 40 7.77 -1.36 -4.24
N PRO A 41 8.60 -1.11 -3.21
CA PRO A 41 9.80 -1.90 -2.97
C PRO A 41 9.58 -3.19 -2.16
N GLY A 42 8.36 -3.42 -1.66
CA GLY A 42 8.02 -4.51 -0.75
C GLY A 42 8.05 -4.08 0.71
N ALA A 43 7.28 -4.78 1.55
CA ALA A 43 7.10 -4.43 2.96
C ALA A 43 8.42 -4.46 3.77
N GLU A 44 9.25 -5.50 3.62
CA GLU A 44 10.50 -5.57 4.36
C GLU A 44 11.47 -4.43 4.01
N HIS A 45 11.59 -4.10 2.72
CA HIS A 45 12.46 -3.01 2.29
C HIS A 45 11.94 -1.67 2.80
N PHE A 46 10.62 -1.47 2.77
CA PHE A 46 10.02 -0.28 3.37
C PHE A 46 10.37 -0.14 4.86
N VAL A 47 10.21 -1.20 5.65
CA VAL A 47 10.50 -1.17 7.10
C VAL A 47 11.98 -0.92 7.37
N LYS A 48 12.88 -1.54 6.60
CA LYS A 48 14.33 -1.46 6.84
C LYS A 48 14.94 -0.15 6.35
N GLU A 49 14.53 0.33 5.19
CA GLU A 49 15.25 1.40 4.48
C GLU A 49 14.46 2.72 4.39
N ILE A 50 13.12 2.68 4.36
CA ILE A 50 12.30 3.88 4.11
C ILE A 50 11.68 4.42 5.39
N LEU A 51 11.09 3.54 6.21
CA LEU A 51 10.44 3.91 7.46
C LEU A 51 11.36 4.71 8.40
N PRO A 52 12.64 4.36 8.60
CA PRO A 52 13.55 5.14 9.45
C PRO A 52 13.71 6.59 8.98
N ASP A 53 13.69 6.82 7.67
CA ASP A 53 13.86 8.15 7.09
C ASP A 53 12.60 9.00 7.17
N ILE A 54 11.41 8.40 7.12
CA ILE A 54 10.14 9.13 7.18
C ILE A 54 9.59 9.27 8.60
N LYS A 55 9.94 8.37 9.54
CA LYS A 55 9.48 8.48 10.94
C LYS A 55 10.11 9.65 11.71
N LYS A 56 11.10 10.33 11.12
CA LYS A 56 11.66 11.58 11.66
C LYS A 56 10.69 12.76 11.60
N TYR A 57 9.64 12.65 10.77
CA TYR A 57 8.56 13.62 10.72
C TYR A 57 7.56 13.27 11.81
N ASP A 58 7.20 14.26 12.65
CA ASP A 58 6.23 14.13 13.73
C ASP A 58 4.79 14.12 13.18
N VAL A 59 4.49 13.08 12.39
CA VAL A 59 3.20 12.87 11.72
C VAL A 59 2.84 11.37 11.79
N PRO A 60 1.62 11.00 12.21
CA PRO A 60 1.17 9.61 12.19
C PRO A 60 1.26 8.98 10.80
N LEU A 61 1.86 7.80 10.71
CA LEU A 61 1.99 7.04 9.45
C LEU A 61 1.03 5.86 9.42
N LEU A 62 0.26 5.73 8.34
CA LEU A 62 -0.58 4.57 8.06
C LEU A 62 0.09 3.72 6.98
N ALA A 63 0.28 2.42 7.24
CA ALA A 63 0.83 1.50 6.27
C ALA A 63 -0.28 0.93 5.38
N ASN A 64 -0.41 1.46 4.16
CA ASN A 64 -1.27 0.87 3.14
C ASN A 64 -0.69 -0.48 2.68
N MET A 65 -1.47 -1.55 2.80
CA MET A 65 -1.05 -2.91 2.45
C MET A 65 -2.04 -3.58 1.51
N SER A 66 -1.51 -4.30 0.52
CA SER A 66 -2.28 -5.09 -0.43
C SER A 66 -1.58 -6.43 -0.69
N ALA A 67 -2.34 -7.51 -0.75
CA ALA A 67 -1.85 -8.86 -0.93
C ALA A 67 -2.85 -9.70 -1.74
N GLY A 68 -2.39 -10.84 -2.26
CA GLY A 68 -3.20 -11.76 -3.07
C GLY A 68 -3.83 -12.91 -2.27
N THR A 69 -3.40 -13.15 -1.03
CA THR A 69 -3.97 -14.21 -0.20
C THR A 69 -4.10 -13.74 1.25
N ILE A 70 -4.94 -14.44 2.03
CA ILE A 70 -5.09 -14.17 3.47
C ILE A 70 -3.74 -14.35 4.18
N ASP A 71 -3.00 -15.41 3.86
CA ASP A 71 -1.68 -15.67 4.46
C ASP A 71 -0.69 -14.53 4.18
N GLU A 72 -0.70 -13.99 2.96
CA GLU A 72 0.10 -12.82 2.62
C GLU A 72 -0.35 -11.56 3.38
N PHE A 73 -1.67 -11.36 3.58
CA PHE A 73 -2.17 -10.28 4.42
C PHE A 73 -1.73 -10.44 5.88
N THR A 74 -1.79 -11.64 6.45
CA THR A 74 -1.31 -11.92 7.81
C THR A 74 0.17 -11.61 7.94
N TRP A 75 0.99 -12.11 7.02
CA TRP A 75 2.43 -11.82 7.02
C TRP A 75 2.74 -10.33 6.87
N MET A 76 2.00 -9.62 6.01
CA MET A 76 2.13 -8.17 5.83
C MET A 76 1.79 -7.42 7.12
N ALA A 77 0.72 -7.81 7.81
CA ALA A 77 0.28 -7.17 9.04
C ALA A 77 1.32 -7.33 10.15
N GLU A 78 1.90 -8.53 10.29
CA GLU A 78 3.00 -8.78 11.23
C GLU A 78 4.25 -7.95 10.88
N THR A 79 4.62 -7.90 9.60
CA THR A 79 5.81 -7.19 9.12
C THR A 79 5.69 -5.67 9.31
N LEU A 80 4.50 -5.11 9.14
CA LEU A 80 4.25 -3.66 9.21
C LEU A 80 3.83 -3.17 10.60
N SER A 81 3.56 -4.08 11.54
CA SER A 81 3.25 -3.75 12.95
C SER A 81 4.51 -3.45 13.74
N VAL A 82 5.17 -2.35 13.38
CA VAL A 82 6.46 -1.90 13.95
C VAL A 82 6.38 -0.48 14.49
N ASP A 83 7.35 -0.09 15.33
CA ASP A 83 7.48 1.27 15.82
C ASP A 83 7.58 2.30 14.68
N GLY A 84 6.80 3.38 14.79
CA GLY A 84 6.68 4.42 13.76
C GLY A 84 5.49 4.25 12.81
N ILE A 85 4.75 3.14 12.88
CA ILE A 85 3.46 2.97 12.18
C ILE A 85 2.30 3.11 13.17
N ALA A 86 1.41 4.06 12.91
CA ALA A 86 0.25 4.35 13.75
C ALA A 86 -0.97 3.46 13.41
N GLY A 87 -1.00 2.87 12.22
CA GLY A 87 -2.09 1.98 11.81
C GLY A 87 -1.84 1.30 10.47
N LEU A 88 -2.61 0.25 10.21
CA LEU A 88 -2.62 -0.47 8.95
C LEU A 88 -3.86 -0.07 8.15
N GLU A 89 -3.66 0.27 6.87
CA GLU A 89 -4.75 0.50 5.92
C GLU A 89 -4.81 -0.69 4.95
N VAL A 90 -5.82 -1.54 5.12
CA VAL A 90 -5.97 -2.78 4.33
C VAL A 90 -6.65 -2.46 3.00
N ASN A 91 -5.88 -2.51 1.91
CA ASN A 91 -6.37 -2.25 0.56
C ASN A 91 -6.85 -3.55 -0.11
N VAL A 92 -8.16 -3.79 0.03
CA VAL A 92 -8.90 -4.93 -0.54
C VAL A 92 -9.57 -4.63 -1.88
N SER A 93 -9.21 -3.51 -2.53
CA SER A 93 -9.84 -3.07 -3.79
C SER A 93 -9.40 -3.86 -5.01
N CYS A 94 -8.23 -4.53 -4.96
CA CYS A 94 -7.76 -5.34 -6.07
C CYS A 94 -8.57 -6.65 -6.16
N PRO A 95 -9.07 -7.00 -7.36
CA PRO A 95 -9.77 -8.26 -7.58
C PRO A 95 -8.80 -9.40 -7.28
N ASN A 96 -9.21 -10.29 -6.38
CA ASN A 96 -8.36 -11.38 -5.95
C ASN A 96 -8.22 -12.40 -7.08
N VAL A 97 -6.99 -12.80 -7.38
CA VAL A 97 -6.69 -13.75 -8.47
C VAL A 97 -7.12 -15.18 -8.14
N GLU A 98 -7.21 -15.53 -6.86
CA GLU A 98 -7.68 -16.85 -6.42
C GLU A 98 -9.22 -16.98 -6.43
N CYS A 99 -9.96 -15.88 -6.46
CA CYS A 99 -11.44 -15.87 -6.45
C CYS A 99 -12.03 -15.32 -7.76
N GLU A 100 -11.48 -15.74 -8.90
CA GLU A 100 -12.02 -15.44 -10.24
C GLU A 100 -12.27 -13.95 -10.52
N GLY A 101 -11.49 -13.06 -9.91
CA GLY A 101 -11.61 -11.61 -10.15
C GLY A 101 -12.60 -10.88 -9.23
N MET A 102 -13.09 -11.50 -8.16
CA MET A 102 -13.82 -10.78 -7.11
C MET A 102 -12.87 -10.11 -6.12
N ALA A 103 -13.09 -8.83 -5.83
CA ALA A 103 -12.33 -8.12 -4.80
C ALA A 103 -12.73 -8.61 -3.42
N PHE A 104 -11.78 -8.73 -2.48
CA PHE A 104 -12.05 -9.16 -1.11
C PHE A 104 -13.16 -8.33 -0.42
N GLY A 105 -13.33 -7.07 -0.81
CA GLY A 105 -14.33 -6.17 -0.23
C GLY A 105 -15.78 -6.36 -0.69
N VAL A 106 -16.13 -7.42 -1.44
CA VAL A 106 -17.50 -7.61 -1.97
C VAL A 106 -18.38 -8.55 -1.14
N ASP A 107 -17.84 -9.24 -0.13
CA ASP A 107 -18.60 -10.13 0.78
C ASP A 107 -18.08 -9.94 2.24
N PRO A 108 -18.86 -9.30 3.13
CA PRO A 108 -18.44 -8.90 4.47
C PRO A 108 -18.41 -10.01 5.54
#